data_AF-A0A9X3L9B3-F1
#
_entry.id   AF-A0A9X3L9B3-F1
#
_cell.length_a   1.000
_cell.length_b   1.000
_cell.length_c   1.000
_cell.angle_alpha   90.00
_cell.angle_beta   90.00
_cell.angle_gamma   90.00
#
_symmetry.space_group_name_H-M   'P 1'
#
loop_
_entity.id
_entity.type
_entity.pdbx_description
1 polymer ?
#
loop_
_entity_poly.entity_id
_entity_poly.type
_entity_poly.pdbx_seq_one_letter_code
_entity_poly.pdbx_strand_id
1 'polypeptide(L)' 'MIIFTLVLFSAFYLLQINRMTYALVMSKEIPEEKHPKIFRTINILITILLVSFYVELVYTV' A
#
# COMPACT_ATOMS: atom_id res chain seq x y z
N MET A 1 3.59 -21.28 -6.80
CA MET A 1 4.49 -20.61 -5.82
C MET A 1 4.53 -19.11 -6.02
N ILE A 2 4.69 -18.59 -7.25
CA ILE A 2 4.77 -17.15 -7.55
C ILE A 2 3.56 -16.35 -7.01
N ILE A 3 2.33 -16.80 -7.27
CA ILE A 3 1.12 -16.11 -6.77
C ILE A 3 1.08 -16.06 -5.24
N PHE A 4 1.45 -17.14 -4.56
CA PHE A 4 1.49 -17.17 -3.10
C PHE A 4 2.52 -16.18 -2.54
N THR A 5 3.72 -16.15 -3.13
CA THR A 5 4.75 -15.16 -2.78
C THR A 5 4.27 -13.74 -3.03
N LEU A 6 3.55 -13.50 -4.13
CA LEU A 6 2.99 -12.20 -4.47
C LEU A 6 1.95 -11.75 -3.44
N VAL A 7 1.02 -12.63 -3.03
CA VAL A 7 0.02 -12.32 -2.00
C VAL A 7 0.70 -11.99 -0.66
N LEU A 8 1.69 -12.78 -0.23
CA LEU A 8 2.45 -12.50 0.98
C LEU A 8 3.19 -11.16 0.90
N PHE A 9 3.85 -10.89 -0.23
CA PHE A 9 4.55 -9.64 -0.48
C PHE A 9 3.58 -8.45 -0.46
N SER A 10 2.44 -8.54 -1.15
CA SER A 10 1.39 -7.52 -1.17
C SER A 10 0.85 -7.23 0.23
N ALA A 11 0.55 -8.26 1.03
CA ALA A 11 0.09 -8.10 2.40
C ALA A 11 1.14 -7.41 3.28
N PHE A 12 2.40 -7.86 3.21
CA PHE A 12 3.51 -7.24 3.91
C PHE A 12 3.69 -5.76 3.50
N TYR A 13 3.65 -5.48 2.20
CA TYR A 13 3.86 -4.15 1.65
C TYR A 13 2.75 -3.19 2.06
N LEU A 14 1.48 -3.62 2.03
CA LEU A 14 0.34 -2.84 2.53
C LEU A 14 0.49 -2.50 4.01
N LEU A 15 0.94 -3.45 4.83
CA LEU A 15 1.20 -3.21 6.26
C LEU A 15 2.32 -2.19 6.46
N GLN A 16 3.43 -2.30 5.73
CA GLN A 16 4.54 -1.35 5.84
C GLN A 16 4.14 0.06 5.42
N ILE A 17 3.42 0.22 4.30
CA ILE A 17 2.99 1.54 3.85
C ILE A 17 2.00 2.18 4.82
N ASN A 18 1.05 1.41 5.38
CA ASN A 18 0.14 1.95 6.39
C ASN A 18 0.89 2.38 7.66
N ARG A 19 1.91 1.64 8.11
CA ARG A 19 2.77 2.05 9.23
C ARG A 19 3.54 3.33 8.93
N MET A 20 4.11 3.45 7.74
CA MET A 20 4.82 4.66 7.32
C MET A 20 3.87 5.86 7.21
N THR A 21 2.65 5.64 6.70
CA THR A 21 1.60 6.66 6.63
C THR A 21 1.19 7.13 8.01
N TYR A 22 1.01 6.20 8.95
CA TYR A 22 0.74 6.54 10.35
C TYR A 22 1.87 7.38 10.95
N ALA A 23 3.12 6.96 10.78
CA ALA A 23 4.27 7.73 11.26
C ALA A 23 4.34 9.13 10.62
N LEU A 24 3.98 9.26 9.34
CA LEU A 24 3.92 10.54 8.64
C LEU A 24 2.85 11.47 9.22
N VAL A 25 1.61 11.01 9.39
CA VAL A 25 0.53 11.87 9.89
C VAL A 25 0.76 12.28 11.35
N MET A 26 1.36 11.40 12.16
CA MET A 26 1.72 11.70 13.55
C MET A 26 2.89 12.68 13.65
N SER A 27 3.98 12.44 12.90
CA SER A 27 5.17 13.32 12.93
C SER A 27 4.93 14.72 12.37
N LYS A 28 3.90 14.89 11.54
CA LYS A 28 3.48 16.17 10.96
C LYS A 28 2.31 16.83 11.68
N GLU A 29 1.86 16.25 12.81
CA GLU A 29 0.72 16.74 13.62
C GLU A 29 -0.51 17.07 12.74
N ILE A 30 -0.77 16.22 11.75
CA ILE A 30 -1.87 16.45 10.82
C ILE A 30 -3.18 16.33 11.60
N PRO A 31 -4.18 17.22 11.38
CA PRO A 31 -5.49 17.10 12.00
C PRO A 31 -6.13 15.72 11.75
N GLU A 32 -6.67 15.08 12.78
CA GLU A 32 -7.24 13.72 12.70
C GLU A 32 -8.34 13.58 11.63
N GLU A 33 -9.12 14.64 11.42
CA GLU A 33 -10.15 14.75 10.37
C GLU A 33 -9.60 14.55 8.94
N LYS A 34 -8.30 14.84 8.72
CA LYS A 34 -7.63 14.66 7.42
C LYS A 34 -7.01 13.27 7.27
N HIS A 35 -6.79 12.54 8.36
CA HIS A 35 -6.14 11.22 8.33
C HIS A 35 -6.89 10.26 7.40
N PRO A 36 -8.23 10.08 7.49
CA PRO A 36 -8.94 9.14 6.64
C PRO A 36 -8.73 9.39 5.14
N LYS A 37 -8.65 10.67 4.73
CA LYS A 37 -8.40 11.06 3.34
C LYS A 37 -6.99 10.67 2.88
N ILE A 38 -5.99 10.87 3.74
CA ILE A 38 -4.58 10.52 3.45
C ILE A 38 -4.43 8.99 3.34
N PHE A 39 -4.90 8.25 4.34
CA PHE A 39 -4.85 6.79 4.33
C PHE A 39 -5.61 6.20 3.13
N ARG A 40 -6.80 6.73 2.80
CA ARG A 40 -7.56 6.30 1.62
C ARG A 40 -6.77 6.54 0.33
N THR A 41 -6.21 7.73 0.17
CA THR A 41 -5.44 8.09 -1.03
C THR A 41 -4.25 7.15 -1.21
N ILE A 42 -3.45 6.96 -0.16
CA ILE A 42 -2.28 6.08 -0.20
C ILE A 42 -2.68 4.63 -0.47
N ASN A 43 -3.72 4.11 0.20
CA ASN A 43 -4.17 2.75 -0.02
C ASN A 43 -4.67 2.52 -1.46
N ILE A 44 -5.33 3.49 -2.09
CA ILE A 44 -5.72 3.41 -3.52
C ILE A 44 -4.47 3.34 -4.40
N LEU A 45 -3.48 4.23 -4.19
CA LEU A 45 -2.24 4.26 -4.97
C LEU A 45 -1.43 2.96 -4.83
N ILE A 46 -1.31 2.41 -3.62
CA ILE A 46 -0.63 1.13 -3.39
C ILE A 46 -1.39 -0.03 -4.03
N THR A 47 -2.73 -0.02 -3.97
CA THR A 47 -3.53 -1.07 -4.63
C THR A 47 -3.30 -1.04 -6.14
N ILE A 48 -3.30 0.14 -6.76
CA ILE A 48 -2.98 0.28 -8.20
C ILE A 48 -1.58 -0.28 -8.47
N LEU A 49 -0.57 0.11 -7.70
CA LEU A 49 0.81 -0.38 -7.86
C LEU A 49 0.89 -1.91 -7.77
N LEU A 50 0.26 -2.51 -6.77
CA LEU A 50 0.27 -3.97 -6.57
C LEU A 50 -0.47 -4.72 -7.68
N VAL A 51 -1.57 -4.16 -8.19
CA VAL A 51 -2.29 -4.71 -9.33
C VAL A 51 -1.44 -4.61 -10.61
N SER A 52 -0.78 -3.48 -10.85
CA SER A 52 0.14 -3.32 -11.98
C SER A 52 1.28 -4.35 -11.92
N PHE A 53 1.87 -4.53 -10.74
CA PHE A 53 2.92 -5.54 -10.52
C PHE A 53 2.41 -6.98 -10.73
N TYR A 54 1.18 -7.28 -10.32
CA TYR A 54 0.54 -8.56 -10.60
C TYR A 54 0.36 -8.79 -12.10
N VAL A 55 -0.14 -7.80 -12.84
CA VAL A 55 -0.32 -7.90 -14.31
C VAL A 55 1.03 -8.13 -14.98
N GLU A 56 2.06 -7.39 -14.60
CA GLU A 56 3.42 -7.56 -15.14
C GLU A 56 3.93 -8.99 -14.90
N LEU A 57 3.83 -9.50 -13.67
CA LEU A 57 4.28 -10.85 -13.33
C LEU A 57 3.48 -11.98 -13.98
N VAL A 58 2.21 -11.77 -14.31
CA VAL A 58 1.37 -12.81 -14.92
C VAL A 58 1.48 -12.85 -16.44
N TYR A 59 1.70 -11.69 -17.08
CA TYR A 59 1.63 -11.58 -18.54
C TYR A 59 2.97 -11.28 -19.22
N THR A 60 4.01 -10.89 -18.48
CA THR A 60 5.34 -10.54 -19.05
C THR A 60 6.44 -11.51 -18.66
N VAL A 61 6.38 -12.08 -17.45
CA VAL A 61 7.32 -13.11 -16.95
C VAL A 61 6.75 -14.50 -17.25
#